data_AF-A0A6P4ZFJ3-F1
#
_entry.id   AF-A0A6P4ZFJ3-F1
#
_cell.length_a   1.000
_cell.length_b   1.000
_cell.length_c   1.000
_cell.angle_alpha   90.00
_cell.angle_beta   90.00
_cell.angle_gamma   90.00
#
_symmetry.space_group_name_H-M   'P 1'
#
loop_
_entity.id
_entity.type
_entity.pdbx_description
1 polymer ?
#
loop_
_entity_poly.entity_id
_entity_poly.type
_entity_poly.pdbx_seq_one_letter_code
_entity_poly.pdbx_strand_id
1 'polypeptide(L)'
;MGGEWVNATDHEPPKNNYPNYTDIVHLSEKGNYSIRVRAANGIEPLAFSNITNVTIEDDTTLSGLLPITNWDYSEDLQTLTSHSAEQLSSAVISELNKVFNNIIGYQKSETKVDGFKEIGVTCTNAKAVMVEFHIKVAESEITSAQSVFSNSIKHERLGEFNIDKDRAHMDVMYH
;
A
#
# COMPACT_ATOMS: atom_id res chain seq x y z
N MET A 1 -3.35 -4.61 32.68
CA MET A 1 -3.66 -5.57 31.60
C MET A 1 -2.34 -6.22 31.24
N GLY A 2 -2.14 -7.48 31.66
CA GLY A 2 -0.88 -8.20 31.48
C GLY A 2 -0.93 -8.98 30.18
N GLY A 3 -0.13 -8.58 29.19
CA GLY A 3 0.18 -9.43 28.04
C GLY A 3 1.27 -10.43 28.41
N GLU A 4 1.28 -11.59 27.74
CA GLU A 4 2.39 -12.53 27.82
C GLU A 4 3.65 -11.92 27.19
N TRP A 5 4.78 -12.05 27.88
CA TRP A 5 6.06 -11.61 27.38
C TRP A 5 6.69 -12.75 26.58
N VAL A 6 6.85 -12.54 25.28
CA VAL A 6 7.66 -13.42 24.44
C VAL A 6 9.09 -12.91 24.48
N ASN A 7 9.98 -13.66 25.10
CA ASN A 7 11.41 -13.36 25.08
C ASN A 7 12.00 -13.90 23.77
N ALA A 8 12.84 -13.07 23.15
CA ALA A 8 13.66 -13.48 22.03
C ALA A 8 14.86 -14.33 22.54
N THR A 9 15.69 -14.85 21.64
CA THR A 9 16.80 -15.75 22.00
C THR A 9 17.90 -14.98 22.74
N ASP A 10 18.38 -15.52 23.86
CA ASP A 10 19.55 -14.95 24.53
C ASP A 10 20.79 -15.14 23.65
N HIS A 11 21.45 -14.04 23.30
CA HIS A 11 22.70 -14.08 22.53
C HIS A 11 23.91 -14.00 23.46
N GLU A 12 24.87 -14.93 23.31
CA GLU A 12 26.18 -14.80 23.96
C GLU A 12 26.93 -13.57 23.43
N PRO A 13 27.61 -12.81 24.31
CA PRO A 13 28.31 -11.62 23.89
C PRO A 13 29.50 -11.96 22.98
N PRO A 14 29.60 -11.36 21.78
CA PRO A 14 30.77 -11.52 20.92
C PRO A 14 32.03 -10.98 21.60
N LYS A 15 33.21 -11.52 21.27
CA LYS A 15 34.53 -11.03 21.71
C LYS A 15 34.91 -9.64 21.14
N ASN A 16 33.95 -8.91 20.59
CA ASN A 16 34.09 -7.64 19.89
C ASN A 16 33.59 -6.51 20.82
N ASN A 17 34.28 -5.37 20.87
CA ASN A 17 33.92 -4.22 21.70
C ASN A 17 32.61 -3.48 21.27
N TYR A 18 32.06 -3.78 20.08
CA TYR A 18 30.83 -3.23 19.52
C TYR A 18 30.05 -4.32 18.75
N PRO A 19 29.40 -5.26 19.45
CA PRO A 19 28.63 -6.30 18.82
C PRO A 19 27.29 -5.77 18.27
N ASN A 20 26.94 -6.16 17.04
CA ASN A 20 25.59 -5.99 16.50
C ASN A 20 24.81 -7.28 16.80
N TYR A 21 23.63 -7.16 17.39
CA TYR A 21 22.72 -8.27 17.62
C TYR A 21 21.50 -8.12 16.72
N THR A 22 21.12 -9.21 16.07
CA THR A 22 19.90 -9.31 15.29
C THR A 22 19.13 -10.50 15.83
N ASP A 23 17.86 -10.27 16.18
CA ASP A 23 16.94 -11.33 16.54
C ASP A 23 15.64 -11.18 15.73
N ILE A 24 14.96 -12.31 15.50
CA ILE A 24 13.71 -12.38 14.76
C ILE A 24 12.62 -12.80 15.73
N VAL A 25 11.71 -11.89 16.01
CA VAL A 25 10.51 -12.19 16.80
C VAL A 25 9.37 -12.53 15.85
N HIS A 26 8.91 -13.78 15.88
CA HIS A 26 7.72 -14.20 15.17
C HIS A 26 6.48 -13.86 16.00
N LEU A 27 5.69 -12.90 15.51
CA LEU A 27 4.42 -12.52 16.11
C LEU A 27 3.31 -13.23 15.34
N SER A 28 2.59 -14.13 16.02
CA SER A 28 1.70 -15.11 15.38
C SER A 28 0.25 -14.63 15.23
N GLU A 29 -0.13 -13.53 15.88
CA GLU A 29 -1.52 -13.07 15.94
C GLU A 29 -1.64 -11.59 15.60
N LYS A 30 -2.86 -11.16 15.29
CA LYS A 30 -3.17 -9.74 15.17
C LYS A 30 -3.12 -9.08 16.52
N GLY A 31 -2.58 -7.87 16.56
CA GLY A 31 -2.52 -7.12 17.80
C GLY A 31 -1.52 -5.98 17.77
N ASN A 32 -1.46 -5.29 18.90
CA ASN A 32 -0.49 -4.23 19.15
C ASN A 32 0.62 -4.78 20.04
N TYR A 33 1.84 -4.72 19.54
CA TYR A 33 3.03 -5.23 20.19
C TYR A 33 3.95 -4.08 20.52
N SER A 34 4.44 -4.04 21.76
CA SER A 34 5.56 -3.16 22.13
C SER A 34 6.82 -3.99 22.18
N ILE A 35 7.71 -3.80 21.21
CA ILE A 35 9.03 -4.41 21.20
C ILE A 35 9.94 -3.55 22.08
N ARG A 36 10.58 -4.20 23.06
CA ARG A 36 11.54 -3.57 23.95
C ARG A 36 12.86 -4.31 23.89
N VAL A 37 13.94 -3.56 23.68
CA VAL A 37 15.31 -4.11 23.71
C VAL A 37 16.00 -3.68 24.99
N ARG A 38 16.62 -4.63 25.69
CA ARG A 38 17.47 -4.37 26.86
C ARG A 38 18.80 -5.08 26.68
N ALA A 39 19.89 -4.41 27.01
CA ALA A 39 21.19 -5.03 27.19
C ALA A 39 21.41 -5.29 28.68
N ALA A 40 21.87 -6.50 29.04
CA ALA A 40 22.24 -6.85 30.41
C ALA A 40 23.71 -7.25 30.44
N ASN A 41 24.53 -6.53 31.22
CA ASN A 41 25.98 -6.78 31.33
C ASN A 41 26.34 -7.57 32.61
N GLY A 42 25.45 -8.46 33.08
CA GLY A 42 25.69 -9.33 34.25
C GLY A 42 25.60 -8.65 35.63
N ILE A 43 25.36 -7.33 35.70
CA ILE A 43 25.18 -6.58 36.94
C ILE A 43 23.98 -5.66 36.74
N GLU A 44 22.79 -6.19 37.07
CA GLU A 44 21.46 -5.57 36.92
C GLU A 44 21.04 -5.20 35.47
N PRO A 45 19.78 -5.43 35.08
CA PRO A 45 19.29 -5.02 33.78
C PRO A 45 19.27 -3.49 33.67
N LEU A 46 19.88 -2.94 32.62
CA LEU A 46 19.74 -1.53 32.28
C LEU A 46 18.29 -1.23 31.83
N ALA A 47 17.89 0.04 31.91
CA ALA A 47 16.63 0.51 31.37
C ALA A 47 16.49 0.16 29.88
N PHE A 48 15.27 -0.12 29.42
CA PHE A 48 14.99 -0.41 28.01
C PHE A 48 15.50 0.73 27.13
N SER A 49 16.31 0.42 26.12
CA SER A 49 16.95 1.44 25.30
C SER A 49 16.01 2.03 24.26
N ASN A 50 15.06 1.23 23.74
CA ASN A 50 14.06 1.66 22.76
C ASN A 50 12.75 0.88 22.93
N ILE A 51 11.61 1.57 22.77
CA ILE A 51 10.29 0.95 22.62
C ILE A 51 9.81 1.25 21.20
N THR A 52 9.65 0.22 20.39
CA THR A 52 9.00 0.32 19.08
C THR A 52 7.64 -0.34 19.16
N ASN A 53 6.59 0.34 18.71
CA ASN A 53 5.26 -0.25 18.60
C ASN A 53 5.07 -0.80 17.20
N VAL A 54 4.57 -2.03 17.12
CA VAL A 54 4.25 -2.72 15.87
C VAL A 54 2.79 -3.17 15.97
N THR A 55 2.01 -2.87 14.94
CA THR A 55 0.63 -3.35 14.82
C THR A 55 0.61 -4.40 13.72
N ILE A 56 -0.01 -5.54 14.00
CA ILE A 56 -0.32 -6.58 13.02
C ILE A 56 -1.83 -6.60 12.89
N GLU A 57 -2.32 -6.35 11.68
CA GLU A 57 -3.74 -6.30 11.36
C GLU A 57 -4.01 -7.03 10.05
N ASP A 58 -5.29 -7.17 9.70
CA ASP A 58 -5.68 -7.70 8.39
C ASP A 58 -5.38 -6.70 7.29
N ASP A 59 -5.06 -7.24 6.12
CA ASP A 59 -5.15 -6.49 4.88
C ASP A 59 -6.61 -6.51 4.38
N THR A 60 -7.03 -5.38 3.83
CA THR A 60 -8.28 -5.22 3.12
C THR A 60 -8.03 -4.79 1.69
N THR A 61 -8.91 -5.18 0.78
CA THR A 61 -8.81 -4.81 -0.64
C THR A 61 -9.73 -3.63 -0.92
N LEU A 62 -9.15 -2.55 -1.42
CA LEU A 62 -9.87 -1.41 -1.97
C LEU A 62 -9.91 -1.54 -3.48
N SER A 63 -11.11 -1.42 -4.06
CA SER A 63 -11.32 -1.33 -5.50
C SER A 63 -11.49 0.13 -5.89
N GLY A 64 -10.91 0.53 -7.02
CA GLY A 64 -11.02 1.88 -7.53
C GLY A 64 -11.31 1.92 -9.03
N LEU A 65 -11.95 3.03 -9.41
CA LEU A 65 -12.18 3.41 -10.78
C LEU A 65 -11.40 4.69 -11.09
N LEU A 66 -10.59 4.65 -12.14
CA LEU A 66 -9.77 5.77 -12.61
C LEU A 66 -10.08 6.09 -14.09
N PRO A 67 -10.98 7.04 -14.35
CA PRO A 67 -11.31 7.49 -15.70
C PRO A 67 -10.25 8.43 -16.27
N ILE A 68 -9.52 7.98 -17.29
CA ILE A 68 -8.46 8.70 -17.99
C ILE A 68 -9.02 9.29 -19.27
N THR A 69 -9.10 10.61 -19.36
CA THR A 69 -9.77 11.34 -20.46
C THR A 69 -8.86 11.73 -21.62
N ASN A 70 -7.54 11.67 -21.43
CA ASN A 70 -6.54 11.90 -22.47
C ASN A 70 -5.97 10.60 -23.06
N TRP A 71 -6.65 9.47 -22.86
CA TRP A 71 -6.30 8.18 -23.45
C TRP A 71 -7.51 7.61 -24.19
N ASP A 72 -7.32 7.28 -25.46
CA ASP A 72 -8.40 6.73 -26.29
C ASP A 72 -8.58 5.24 -26.02
N TYR A 73 -9.83 4.82 -25.81
CA TYR A 73 -10.15 3.39 -25.68
C TYR A 73 -9.98 2.68 -27.03
N SER A 74 -9.21 1.59 -27.03
CA SER A 74 -9.01 0.71 -28.17
C SER A 74 -9.45 -0.71 -27.85
N GLU A 75 -9.74 -1.51 -28.88
CA GLU A 75 -10.10 -2.93 -28.71
C GLU A 75 -8.98 -3.74 -28.05
N ASP A 76 -7.71 -3.34 -28.22
CA ASP A 76 -6.58 -3.98 -27.55
C ASP A 76 -6.70 -3.97 -26.02
N LEU A 77 -7.37 -2.95 -25.45
CA LEU A 77 -7.58 -2.85 -24.00
C LEU A 77 -8.57 -3.89 -23.45
N GLN A 78 -9.32 -4.59 -24.32
CA GLN A 78 -10.19 -5.69 -23.90
C GLN A 78 -9.39 -6.89 -23.39
N THR A 79 -8.11 -7.02 -23.79
CA THR A 79 -7.22 -8.10 -23.37
C THR A 79 -6.11 -7.51 -22.50
N LEU A 80 -6.14 -7.79 -21.20
CA LEU A 80 -5.16 -7.26 -20.22
C LEU A 80 -3.69 -7.57 -20.56
N THR A 81 -3.44 -8.64 -21.32
CA THR A 81 -2.10 -9.07 -21.75
C THR A 81 -1.71 -8.50 -23.12
N SER A 82 -2.49 -7.58 -23.70
CA SER A 82 -2.10 -6.88 -24.91
C SER A 82 -1.01 -5.85 -24.61
N HIS A 83 -0.24 -5.47 -25.62
CA HIS A 83 0.81 -4.47 -25.43
C HIS A 83 0.28 -3.13 -24.90
N SER A 84 -0.84 -2.65 -25.46
CA SER A 84 -1.50 -1.41 -25.06
C SER A 84 -2.01 -1.49 -23.61
N ALA A 85 -2.57 -2.63 -23.21
CA ALA A 85 -3.06 -2.87 -21.86
C ALA A 85 -1.91 -2.95 -20.85
N GLU A 86 -0.82 -3.65 -21.16
CA GLU A 86 0.36 -3.76 -20.29
C GLU A 86 1.05 -2.40 -20.10
N GLN A 87 1.17 -1.61 -21.18
CA GLN A 87 1.72 -0.25 -21.13
C GLN A 87 0.89 0.67 -20.24
N LEU A 88 -0.43 0.72 -20.46
CA LEU A 88 -1.31 1.57 -19.67
C LEU A 88 -1.36 1.10 -18.21
N SER A 89 -1.44 -0.21 -17.97
CA SER A 89 -1.40 -0.78 -16.62
C SER A 89 -0.13 -0.39 -15.89
N SER A 90 1.04 -0.54 -16.53
CA SER A 90 2.33 -0.19 -15.92
C SER A 90 2.42 1.30 -15.58
N ALA A 91 1.94 2.17 -16.46
CA ALA A 91 1.92 3.61 -16.24
C ALA A 91 0.98 4.00 -15.10
N VAL A 92 -0.22 3.42 -15.05
CA VAL A 92 -1.20 3.65 -13.97
C VAL A 92 -0.67 3.13 -12.64
N ILE A 93 -0.17 1.90 -12.59
CA ILE A 93 0.41 1.30 -11.38
C ILE A 93 1.58 2.15 -10.86
N SER A 94 2.43 2.67 -11.75
CA SER A 94 3.53 3.55 -11.37
C SER A 94 3.03 4.82 -10.66
N GLU A 95 2.01 5.49 -11.19
CA GLU A 95 1.46 6.70 -10.56
C GLU A 95 0.70 6.38 -9.26
N LEU A 96 -0.10 5.32 -9.22
CA LEU A 96 -0.80 4.89 -8.01
C LEU A 96 0.19 4.49 -6.90
N ASN A 97 1.28 3.81 -7.24
CA ASN A 97 2.32 3.48 -6.27
C ASN A 97 3.00 4.73 -5.69
N LYS A 98 3.14 5.82 -6.45
CA LYS A 98 3.63 7.10 -5.90
C LYS A 98 2.62 7.71 -4.93
N VAL A 99 1.33 7.64 -5.25
CA VAL A 99 0.23 8.13 -4.39
C VAL A 99 0.21 7.38 -3.07
N PHE A 100 0.30 6.04 -3.11
CA PHE A 100 0.16 5.22 -1.91
C PHE A 100 1.46 4.95 -1.16
N ASN A 101 2.63 5.38 -1.66
CA ASN A 101 3.93 5.06 -1.07
C ASN A 101 4.05 5.33 0.45
N ASN A 102 3.32 6.33 0.97
CA ASN A 102 3.31 6.67 2.39
C ASN A 102 2.33 5.85 3.25
N ILE A 103 1.45 5.08 2.62
CA ILE A 103 0.41 4.27 3.27
C ILE A 103 0.80 2.79 3.24
N ILE A 104 1.20 2.26 2.08
CA ILE A 104 1.59 0.85 1.92
C ILE A 104 3.04 0.55 2.32
N GLY A 105 3.81 1.58 2.71
CA GLY A 105 5.22 1.45 3.06
C GLY A 105 6.05 0.79 1.93
N TYR A 106 7.09 0.03 2.30
CA TYR A 106 7.97 -0.65 1.35
C TYR A 106 7.32 -1.83 0.59
N GLN A 107 6.07 -2.22 0.91
CA GLN A 107 5.35 -3.24 0.13
C GLN A 107 4.77 -2.63 -1.15
N LYS A 108 5.67 -2.32 -2.09
CA LYS A 108 5.41 -1.69 -3.40
C LYS A 108 4.49 -2.46 -4.36
N SER A 109 3.94 -3.61 -3.99
CA SER A 109 3.56 -4.65 -4.97
C SER A 109 2.09 -5.03 -5.05
N GLU A 110 1.17 -4.36 -4.37
CA GLU A 110 -0.23 -4.84 -4.35
C GLU A 110 -1.23 -4.00 -5.13
N THR A 111 -0.79 -2.94 -5.81
CA THR A 111 -1.60 -2.27 -6.83
C THR A 111 -1.68 -3.13 -8.09
N LYS A 112 -2.89 -3.44 -8.54
CA LYS A 112 -3.12 -4.15 -9.81
C LYS A 112 -4.24 -3.49 -10.60
N VAL A 113 -4.14 -3.57 -11.91
CA VAL A 113 -5.21 -3.21 -12.84
C VAL A 113 -5.99 -4.48 -13.18
N ASP A 114 -7.30 -4.42 -12.96
CA ASP A 114 -8.24 -5.52 -13.18
C ASP A 114 -8.91 -5.48 -14.54
N GLY A 115 -8.92 -4.31 -15.18
CA GLY A 115 -9.65 -4.15 -16.43
C GLY A 115 -9.67 -2.73 -16.96
N PHE A 116 -10.14 -2.64 -18.20
CA PHE A 116 -10.39 -1.38 -18.89
C PHE A 116 -11.81 -1.39 -19.44
N LYS A 117 -12.51 -0.26 -19.34
CA LYS A 117 -13.84 -0.06 -19.93
C LYS A 117 -13.86 1.20 -20.78
N GLU A 118 -14.58 1.15 -21.89
CA GLU A 118 -14.87 2.32 -22.69
C GLU A 118 -15.79 3.25 -21.90
N ILE A 119 -15.46 4.54 -21.89
CA ILE A 119 -16.32 5.57 -21.34
C ILE A 119 -16.47 6.74 -22.31
N GLY A 120 -17.68 7.28 -22.42
CA GLY A 120 -17.90 8.53 -23.14
C GLY A 120 -17.34 9.71 -22.36
N VAL A 121 -16.75 10.67 -23.07
CA VAL A 121 -16.39 11.98 -22.54
C VAL A 121 -17.56 12.92 -22.75
N THR A 122 -18.10 13.49 -21.68
CA THR A 122 -19.19 14.47 -21.81
C THR A 122 -18.67 15.67 -22.61
N CYS A 123 -19.38 16.04 -23.68
CA CYS A 123 -19.06 17.13 -24.63
C CYS A 123 -18.19 16.79 -25.84
N THR A 124 -17.74 15.55 -26.05
CA THR A 124 -17.06 15.13 -27.30
C THR A 124 -17.50 13.74 -27.74
N ASN A 125 -17.25 13.37 -29.01
CA ASN A 125 -17.39 11.99 -29.50
C ASN A 125 -16.16 11.13 -29.14
N ALA A 126 -15.31 11.57 -28.21
CA ALA A 126 -14.11 10.85 -27.83
C ALA A 126 -14.43 9.70 -26.87
N LYS A 127 -13.73 8.58 -27.06
CA LYS A 127 -13.83 7.38 -26.23
C LYS A 127 -12.67 7.39 -25.24
N ALA A 128 -12.94 7.69 -23.98
CA ALA A 128 -11.95 7.64 -22.91
C ALA A 128 -11.88 6.24 -22.27
N VAL A 129 -10.87 6.02 -21.43
CA VAL A 129 -10.64 4.76 -20.74
C VAL A 129 -11.02 4.88 -19.26
N MET A 130 -11.83 3.96 -18.76
CA MET A 130 -11.97 3.71 -17.32
C MET A 130 -11.05 2.57 -16.94
N VAL A 131 -10.10 2.83 -16.04
CA VAL A 131 -9.25 1.79 -15.47
C VAL A 131 -9.88 1.28 -14.19
N GLU A 132 -10.06 -0.03 -14.09
CA GLU A 132 -10.47 -0.71 -12.87
C GLU A 132 -9.21 -1.24 -12.19
N PHE A 133 -9.04 -0.95 -10.90
CA PHE A 133 -7.87 -1.36 -10.16
C PHE A 133 -8.23 -1.80 -8.75
N HIS A 134 -7.33 -2.54 -8.12
CA HIS A 134 -7.36 -2.76 -6.68
C HIS A 134 -6.00 -2.48 -6.04
N ILE A 135 -6.07 -2.10 -4.78
CA ILE A 135 -4.92 -2.03 -3.87
C ILE A 135 -5.27 -2.81 -2.61
N LYS A 136 -4.27 -3.37 -1.97
CA LYS A 136 -4.40 -3.86 -0.60
C LYS A 136 -3.77 -2.88 0.36
N VAL A 137 -4.45 -2.66 1.47
CA VAL A 137 -4.01 -1.77 2.55
C VAL A 137 -4.36 -2.43 3.88
N ALA A 138 -3.70 -2.00 4.95
CA ALA A 138 -4.11 -2.37 6.29
C ALA A 138 -5.52 -1.81 6.61
N GLU A 139 -6.34 -2.53 7.39
CA GLU A 139 -7.69 -2.07 7.76
C GLU A 139 -7.71 -0.66 8.37
N SER A 140 -6.74 -0.34 9.23
CA SER A 140 -6.59 0.99 9.83
C SER A 140 -6.32 2.11 8.82
N GLU A 141 -5.82 1.77 7.63
CA GLU A 141 -5.40 2.71 6.59
C GLU A 141 -6.47 2.95 5.51
N ILE A 142 -7.65 2.32 5.58
CA ILE A 142 -8.73 2.49 4.58
C ILE A 142 -9.03 3.98 4.33
N THR A 143 -9.28 4.72 5.41
CA THR A 143 -9.66 6.14 5.31
C THR A 143 -8.51 6.99 4.79
N SER A 144 -7.28 6.70 5.23
CA SER A 144 -6.06 7.36 4.72
C SER A 144 -5.91 7.13 3.22
N ALA A 145 -6.08 5.88 2.76
CA ALA A 145 -5.96 5.52 1.35
C ALA A 145 -7.00 6.23 0.49
N GLN A 146 -8.27 6.19 0.89
CA GLN A 146 -9.36 6.89 0.20
C GLN A 146 -9.12 8.41 0.12
N SER A 147 -8.64 9.00 1.21
CA SER A 147 -8.32 10.42 1.29
C SER A 147 -7.14 10.79 0.38
N VAL A 148 -6.06 10.02 0.42
CA VAL A 148 -4.86 10.28 -0.39
C VAL A 148 -5.14 10.10 -1.88
N PHE A 149 -5.91 9.08 -2.27
CA PHE A 149 -6.40 8.93 -3.63
C PHE A 149 -7.21 10.15 -4.08
N SER A 150 -8.27 10.51 -3.34
CA SER A 150 -9.14 11.64 -3.67
C SER A 150 -8.38 12.96 -3.77
N ASN A 151 -7.42 13.19 -2.86
CA ASN A 151 -6.57 14.38 -2.88
C ASN A 151 -5.62 14.40 -4.07
N SER A 152 -5.07 13.25 -4.46
CA SER A 152 -4.13 13.14 -5.59
C SER A 152 -4.77 13.53 -6.93
N ILE A 153 -6.07 13.25 -7.10
CA ILE A 153 -6.81 13.55 -8.33
C ILE A 153 -7.62 14.85 -8.26
N LYS A 154 -7.50 15.63 -7.17
CA LYS A 154 -8.31 16.84 -6.93
C LYS A 154 -8.18 17.89 -8.04
N HIS A 155 -7.04 17.91 -8.73
CA HIS A 155 -6.75 18.80 -9.84
C HIS A 155 -7.01 18.15 -11.21
N GLU A 156 -7.84 17.11 -11.26
CA GLU A 156 -8.20 16.38 -12.50
C GLU A 156 -6.97 15.81 -13.21
N ARG A 157 -5.94 15.48 -12.43
CA ARG A 157 -4.66 14.96 -12.93
C ARG A 157 -4.09 13.91 -11.99
N LEU A 158 -3.44 12.91 -12.59
CA LEU A 158 -2.59 11.95 -11.90
C LEU A 158 -1.34 11.71 -12.77
N GLY A 159 -0.24 12.37 -12.41
CA GLY A 159 0.94 12.43 -13.27
C GLY A 159 0.61 13.08 -14.63
N GLU A 160 0.80 12.30 -15.69
CA GLU A 160 0.49 12.70 -17.09
C GLU A 160 -0.96 12.43 -17.50
N PHE A 161 -1.76 11.76 -16.66
CA PHE A 161 -3.15 11.46 -16.96
C PHE A 161 -4.06 12.63 -16.60
N ASN A 162 -5.01 12.93 -17.50
CA ASN A 162 -6.15 13.77 -17.21
C ASN A 162 -7.27 12.88 -16.65
N ILE A 163 -7.83 13.23 -15.50
CA ILE A 163 -8.76 12.40 -14.76
C ILE A 163 -10.13 13.05 -14.70
N ASP A 164 -11.18 12.30 -15.03
CA ASP A 164 -12.56 12.70 -14.71
C ASP A 164 -12.83 12.44 -13.22
N LYS A 165 -12.52 13.44 -12.39
CA LYS A 165 -12.60 13.29 -10.92
C LYS A 165 -14.00 12.95 -10.41
N ASP A 166 -15.05 13.31 -11.16
CA ASP A 166 -16.44 13.13 -10.73
C ASP A 166 -16.88 11.66 -10.85
N ARG A 167 -16.16 10.88 -11.67
CA ARG A 167 -16.38 9.44 -11.85
C ARG A 167 -15.30 8.60 -11.16
N ALA A 168 -14.17 9.21 -10.83
CA ALA A 168 -13.09 8.57 -10.09
C ALA A 168 -13.50 8.33 -8.64
N HIS A 169 -13.32 7.10 -8.16
CA HIS A 169 -13.61 6.76 -6.77
C HIS A 169 -12.83 5.52 -6.35
N MET A 170 -12.76 5.30 -5.03
CA MET A 170 -12.15 4.12 -4.44
C MET A 170 -12.93 3.74 -3.17
N ASP A 171 -13.28 2.46 -3.06
CA ASP A 171 -14.07 1.94 -1.94
C ASP A 171 -13.67 0.50 -1.57
N VAL A 172 -14.11 0.05 -0.41
CA VAL A 172 -13.89 -1.33 0.07
C VAL A 172 -14.60 -2.30 -0.87
N MET A 173 -13.88 -3.35 -1.31
CA MET A 173 -14.48 -4.40 -2.11
C MET A 173 -15.36 -5.29 -1.22
N TYR A 174 -16.69 -5.16 -1.33
CA TYR A 174 -17.61 -6.08 -0.68
C TYR A 174 -17.75 -7.36 -1.52
N HIS A 175 -17.35 -8.51 -0.96
CA HIS A 175 -17.61 -9.83 -1.51
C HIS A 175 -19.03 -10.31 -1.23
#